data_AF-B4KAB0-F1
#
_entry.id   AF-B4KAB0-F1
#
_cell.length_a   1.000
_cell.length_b   1.000
_cell.length_c   1.000
_cell.angle_alpha   90.00
_cell.angle_beta   90.00
_cell.angle_gamma   90.00
#
_symmetry.space_group_name_H-M   'P 1'
#
loop_
_entity.id
_entity.type
_entity.pdbx_description
1 polymer ?
#
loop_
_entity_poly.entity_id
_entity_poly.type
_entity_poly.pdbx_seq_one_letter_code
_entity_poly.pdbx_strand_id
1 'polypeptide(L)'
;MERLDELCLQLILQYLRLPDQLAMLQCDERCYALLGSLWRRQLMRIELNLLQVPICTEIFEFLILSSCRELRVLRLNYVDKEKFEVLVRHRFPKLQMLQIDALPPFFLCHEKQRQLKEIILHEKHEESGVSPISRIILTIIIFLSVNFDHFQILRAIGKGSFGKVCIVQKRDSGVLYAMKYVSRSVCESRGALGGVIKEVELLSSLEHPFLVNLWFSFQDEEDLFMVCDLLTGGDLRYHLQNRVEFSEQSVALLVCELGSALEYLQTHRVIHRDIKPDNILLDDAGHAHLTDFNIATRLQKDSLACSMSGTKPYMAPEVFMCALEEVAGYSYPVDWWSLGVVAYEMRSNTRPFVLHSHTPLVEIKNILNSAVHYPHYWSHEFIDLLQKLLCVHPGARISTQQELHQTPLLRHWDFQQVLQKSIKPAFKPPEDHLNCDPCLELEEMIVETRPLHKKKKRLAKQRSAQRDSDPESTLIKEFIVYNRFKELKRKAMEQKESDWQRELELAMANSIVNSLAPIQEKPTSSQATPTSTANNACGRSPSSPSDGQPKESDIIEFIDRTPSPQAAQATTTSRRFCCKTNTIRE
;
A
#
# COMPACT_ATOMS: atom_id res chain seq x y z
N MET A 1 -8.62 7.96 46.07
CA MET A 1 -9.93 8.30 45.47
C MET A 1 -11.07 8.05 46.44
N GLU A 2 -11.31 6.81 46.89
CA GLU A 2 -12.46 6.45 47.75
C GLU A 2 -12.51 7.13 49.13
N ARG A 3 -11.39 7.65 49.66
CA ARG A 3 -11.30 8.30 50.98
C ARG A 3 -11.23 9.84 50.94
N LEU A 4 -11.28 10.45 49.75
CA LEU A 4 -11.24 11.90 49.59
C LEU A 4 -12.66 12.47 49.62
N ASP A 5 -12.86 13.57 50.36
CA ASP A 5 -14.11 14.32 50.35
C ASP A 5 -14.24 15.21 49.10
N GLU A 6 -15.45 15.68 48.79
CA GLU A 6 -15.73 16.46 47.58
C GLU A 6 -14.96 17.78 47.52
N LEU A 7 -14.71 18.41 48.67
CA LEU A 7 -13.98 19.67 48.75
C LEU A 7 -12.51 19.47 48.38
N CYS A 8 -11.88 18.41 48.90
CA CYS A 8 -10.52 18.02 48.53
C CYS A 8 -10.44 17.61 47.06
N LEU A 9 -11.43 16.86 46.55
CA LEU A 9 -11.48 16.47 45.13
C LEU A 9 -11.57 17.70 44.23
N GLN A 10 -12.43 18.67 44.56
CA GLN A 10 -12.58 19.92 43.82
C GLN A 10 -11.29 20.74 43.81
N LEU A 11 -10.60 20.83 44.96
CA LEU A 11 -9.31 21.50 45.08
C LEU A 11 -8.21 20.80 44.29
N ILE A 12 -8.21 19.46 44.20
CA ILE A 12 -7.24 18.73 43.38
C ILE A 12 -7.52 18.97 41.89
N LEU A 13 -8.77 18.85 41.47
CA LEU A 13 -9.19 18.97 40.06
C LEU A 13 -8.88 20.36 39.48
N GLN A 14 -8.99 21.45 40.25
CA GLN A 14 -8.64 22.80 39.78
C GLN A 14 -7.13 23.00 39.51
N TYR A 15 -6.25 22.20 40.15
CA TYR A 15 -4.80 22.29 39.95
C TYR A 15 -4.29 21.36 38.85
N LEU A 16 -5.11 20.40 38.42
CA LEU A 16 -4.77 19.46 37.36
C LEU A 16 -4.96 20.08 35.98
N ARG A 17 -4.12 19.66 35.02
CA ARG A 17 -4.27 20.04 33.62
C ARG A 17 -5.40 19.24 32.98
N LEU A 18 -5.97 19.76 31.90
CA LEU A 18 -7.12 19.15 31.21
C LEU A 18 -6.95 17.64 30.88
N PRO A 19 -5.78 17.15 30.41
CA PRO A 19 -5.56 15.71 30.22
C PRO A 19 -5.74 14.88 31.50
N ASP A 20 -5.21 15.38 32.61
CA ASP A 20 -5.26 14.71 33.92
C ASP A 20 -6.67 14.79 34.53
N GLN A 21 -7.38 15.90 34.31
CA GLN A 21 -8.79 16.04 34.68
C GLN A 21 -9.69 15.03 33.93
N LEU A 22 -9.43 14.82 32.64
CA LEU A 22 -10.17 13.86 31.81
C LEU A 22 -9.87 12.41 32.21
N ALA A 23 -8.60 12.10 32.52
CA ALA A 23 -8.22 10.79 33.05
C ALA A 23 -8.88 10.52 34.41
N MET A 24 -8.97 11.54 35.29
CA MET A 24 -9.68 11.40 36.57
C MET A 24 -11.19 11.17 36.41
N LEU A 25 -11.81 11.84 35.44
CA LEU A 25 -13.24 11.65 35.14
C LEU A 25 -13.56 10.21 34.69
N GLN A 26 -12.61 9.54 34.05
CA GLN A 26 -12.72 8.12 33.67
C GLN A 26 -12.59 7.16 34.84
N CYS A 27 -11.93 7.58 35.93
CA CYS A 27 -11.69 6.72 37.08
C CYS A 27 -12.75 6.87 38.19
N ASP A 28 -13.52 7.96 38.22
CA ASP A 28 -14.49 8.22 39.29
C ASP A 28 -15.59 9.19 38.85
N GLU A 29 -16.83 8.70 38.81
CA GLU A 29 -18.00 9.43 38.34
C GLU A 29 -18.33 10.67 39.18
N ARG A 30 -17.87 10.75 40.44
CA ARG A 30 -18.05 11.94 41.29
C ARG A 30 -17.39 13.19 40.68
N CYS A 31 -16.43 13.00 39.77
CA CYS A 31 -15.77 14.10 39.07
C CYS A 31 -16.69 14.81 38.05
N TYR A 32 -17.78 14.19 37.56
CA TYR A 32 -18.69 14.80 36.58
C TYR A 32 -19.34 16.07 37.12
N ALA A 33 -19.96 16.01 38.29
CA ALA A 33 -20.64 17.16 38.88
C ALA A 33 -19.68 18.32 39.16
N LEU A 34 -18.46 18.00 39.62
CA LEU A 34 -17.43 18.98 39.98
C LEU A 34 -16.81 19.66 38.74
N LEU A 35 -16.41 18.89 37.73
CA LEU A 35 -15.76 19.40 36.50
C LEU A 35 -16.72 20.17 35.61
N GLY A 36 -17.99 19.79 35.53
CA GLY A 36 -18.97 20.54 34.72
C GLY A 36 -19.12 22.01 35.13
N SER A 37 -18.93 22.33 36.40
CA SER A 37 -18.95 23.72 36.90
C SER A 37 -17.65 24.48 36.60
N LEU A 38 -16.50 23.81 36.73
CA LEU A 38 -15.17 24.35 36.46
C LEU A 38 -14.98 24.66 34.97
N TRP A 39 -15.34 23.71 34.10
CA TRP A 39 -15.21 23.83 32.65
C TRP A 39 -16.09 24.95 32.07
N ARG A 40 -17.31 25.15 32.62
CA ARG A 40 -18.19 26.27 32.26
C ARG A 40 -17.59 27.64 32.53
N ARG A 41 -16.68 27.75 33.51
CA ARG A 41 -16.12 29.04 33.97
C ARG A 41 -14.72 29.31 33.45
N GLN A 42 -13.96 28.28 33.07
CA GLN A 42 -12.52 28.42 32.84
C GLN A 42 -12.02 27.93 31.47
N LEU A 43 -12.77 27.09 30.75
CA LEU A 43 -12.30 26.54 29.46
C LEU A 43 -12.77 27.36 28.27
N MET A 44 -12.04 28.43 27.99
CA MET A 44 -12.19 29.23 26.75
C MET A 44 -11.48 28.59 25.55
N ARG A 45 -10.53 27.69 25.82
CA ARG A 45 -9.65 27.05 24.83
C ARG A 45 -9.46 25.60 25.22
N ILE A 46 -9.73 24.69 24.29
CA ILE A 46 -9.51 23.25 24.45
C ILE A 46 -8.45 22.82 23.44
N GLU A 47 -7.38 22.22 23.92
CA GLU A 47 -6.36 21.58 23.09
C GLU A 47 -6.22 20.12 23.52
N LEU A 48 -6.64 19.20 22.66
CA LEU A 48 -6.62 17.77 22.97
C LEU A 48 -5.83 17.01 21.91
N ASN A 49 -4.81 16.29 22.40
CA ASN A 49 -4.16 15.23 21.66
C ASN A 49 -4.86 13.91 21.97
N LEU A 50 -5.72 13.46 21.07
CA LEU A 50 -6.54 12.26 21.24
C LEU A 50 -5.72 10.95 21.29
N LEU A 51 -4.40 10.99 21.08
CA LEU A 51 -3.50 9.86 21.32
C LEU A 51 -2.99 9.76 22.77
N GLN A 52 -2.96 10.87 23.51
CA GLN A 52 -2.41 10.90 24.87
C GLN A 52 -3.48 10.58 25.93
N VAL A 53 -4.72 11.00 25.68
CA VAL A 53 -5.86 10.66 26.52
C VAL A 53 -6.95 10.07 25.64
N PRO A 54 -7.17 8.75 25.68
CA PRO A 54 -8.30 8.13 24.99
C PRO A 54 -9.58 8.54 25.70
N ILE A 55 -10.43 9.36 25.09
CA ILE A 55 -11.66 9.87 25.71
C ILE A 55 -12.85 9.10 25.11
N CYS A 56 -13.66 8.45 25.96
CA CYS A 56 -14.92 7.86 25.49
C CYS A 56 -15.95 8.94 25.14
N THR A 57 -16.88 8.61 24.25
CA THR A 57 -17.82 9.57 23.63
C THR A 57 -18.60 10.37 24.66
N GLU A 58 -19.09 9.73 25.71
CA GLU A 58 -19.85 10.35 26.81
C GLU A 58 -19.06 11.47 27.50
N ILE A 59 -17.77 11.26 27.73
CA ILE A 59 -16.88 12.25 28.38
C ILE A 59 -16.56 13.41 27.45
N PHE A 60 -16.38 13.12 26.17
CA PHE A 60 -16.13 14.14 25.17
C PHE A 60 -17.36 15.03 24.96
N GLU A 61 -18.55 14.43 24.89
CA GLU A 61 -19.81 15.15 24.84
C GLU A 61 -20.02 16.00 26.09
N PHE A 62 -19.76 15.44 27.27
CA PHE A 62 -19.84 16.16 28.54
C PHE A 62 -18.89 17.38 28.57
N LEU A 63 -17.65 17.23 28.08
CA LEU A 63 -16.67 18.31 27.97
C LEU A 63 -17.16 19.43 27.06
N ILE A 64 -17.60 19.10 25.84
CA ILE A 64 -18.04 20.09 24.86
C ILE A 64 -19.31 20.81 25.32
N LEU A 65 -20.32 20.07 25.81
CA LEU A 65 -21.55 20.66 26.34
C LEU A 65 -21.31 21.57 27.54
N SER A 66 -20.36 21.19 28.40
CA SER A 66 -20.00 21.99 29.57
C SER A 66 -19.14 23.22 29.24
N SER A 67 -18.50 23.29 28.07
CA SER A 67 -17.67 24.44 27.66
C SER A 67 -18.29 25.30 26.55
N CYS A 68 -19.40 24.83 25.96
CA CYS A 68 -20.02 25.35 24.72
C CYS A 68 -20.33 26.87 24.71
N ARG A 69 -20.68 27.48 25.85
CA ARG A 69 -21.07 28.90 25.89
C ARG A 69 -19.90 29.87 25.70
N GLU A 70 -18.71 29.47 26.13
CA GLU A 70 -17.54 30.34 26.24
C GLU A 70 -16.32 29.82 25.44
N LEU A 71 -16.43 28.64 24.81
CA LEU A 71 -15.37 28.05 24.00
C LEU A 71 -15.08 28.90 22.75
N ARG A 72 -13.89 29.51 22.69
CA ARG A 72 -13.42 30.35 21.58
C ARG A 72 -12.47 29.61 20.65
N VAL A 73 -11.74 28.63 21.16
CA VAL A 73 -10.72 27.87 20.43
C VAL A 73 -10.86 26.38 20.75
N LEU A 74 -10.99 25.55 19.71
CA LEU A 74 -10.96 24.10 19.81
C LEU A 74 -9.86 23.58 18.88
N ARG A 75 -8.79 23.05 19.46
CA ARG A 75 -7.69 22.39 18.75
C ARG A 75 -7.80 20.89 19.01
N LEU A 76 -8.22 20.17 17.98
CA LEU A 76 -8.16 18.72 17.92
C LEU A 76 -7.06 18.39 16.91
N ASN A 77 -6.05 17.65 17.34
CA ASN A 77 -5.13 17.06 16.38
C ASN A 77 -5.92 16.06 15.51
N TYR A 78 -5.46 15.72 14.30
CA TYR A 78 -6.04 14.66 13.43
C TYR A 78 -7.22 15.03 12.48
N VAL A 79 -7.54 16.31 12.22
CA VAL A 79 -8.56 16.72 11.20
C VAL A 79 -7.95 17.78 10.26
N ASP A 80 -8.16 17.66 8.94
CA ASP A 80 -7.68 18.68 8.00
C ASP A 80 -8.53 19.97 8.07
N LYS A 81 -7.94 21.10 7.65
CA LYS A 81 -8.53 22.45 7.74
C LYS A 81 -9.84 22.57 6.97
N GLU A 82 -9.88 22.11 5.72
CA GLU A 82 -11.06 22.25 4.87
C GLU A 82 -12.24 21.41 5.38
N LYS A 83 -11.97 20.20 5.86
CA LYS A 83 -12.96 19.31 6.46
C LYS A 83 -13.47 19.85 7.79
N PHE A 84 -12.60 20.37 8.65
CA PHE A 84 -13.02 21.04 9.88
C PHE A 84 -13.91 22.25 9.58
N GLU A 85 -13.55 23.08 8.59
CA GLU A 85 -14.35 24.25 8.20
C GLU A 85 -15.73 23.86 7.64
N VAL A 86 -15.85 22.80 6.85
CA VAL A 86 -17.15 22.32 6.35
C VAL A 86 -18.02 21.76 7.49
N LEU A 87 -17.42 21.09 8.47
CA LEU A 87 -18.11 20.42 9.57
C LEU A 87 -18.62 21.36 10.66
N VAL A 88 -17.82 22.36 11.01
CA VAL A 88 -18.00 23.13 12.25
C VAL A 88 -18.61 24.50 11.98
N ARG A 89 -18.32 25.10 10.81
CA ARG A 89 -18.73 26.48 10.48
C ARG A 89 -20.25 26.65 10.33
N HIS A 90 -20.98 25.56 10.05
CA HIS A 90 -22.44 25.58 9.96
C HIS A 90 -23.15 25.53 11.32
N ARG A 91 -22.46 25.15 12.41
CA ARG A 91 -23.04 25.04 13.77
C ARG A 91 -22.35 25.92 14.83
N PHE A 92 -21.11 26.37 14.61
CA PHE A 92 -20.31 27.12 15.59
C PHE A 92 -19.62 28.35 14.97
N PRO A 93 -20.36 29.45 14.74
CA PRO A 93 -19.89 30.59 13.94
C PRO A 93 -18.80 31.45 14.59
N LYS A 94 -18.51 31.28 15.89
CA LYS A 94 -17.52 32.07 16.66
C LYS A 94 -16.17 31.38 16.88
N LEU A 95 -16.02 30.13 16.43
CA LEU A 95 -14.84 29.32 16.70
C LEU A 95 -13.71 29.66 15.71
N GLN A 96 -12.54 30.07 16.22
CA GLN A 96 -11.35 30.33 15.38
C GLN A 96 -10.35 29.17 15.45
N MET A 97 -9.93 28.65 14.30
CA MET A 97 -8.91 27.60 14.18
C MET A 97 -7.52 28.23 14.02
N LEU A 98 -6.57 27.88 14.89
CA LEU A 98 -5.26 28.56 14.96
C LEU A 98 -4.07 27.76 14.41
N GLN A 99 -4.05 26.41 14.44
CA GLN A 99 -2.94 25.62 13.85
C GLN A 99 -3.26 24.11 13.84
N ILE A 100 -2.71 23.38 12.85
CA ILE A 100 -2.76 21.92 12.73
C ILE A 100 -1.37 21.35 13.07
N ASP A 101 -1.28 20.50 14.08
CA ASP A 101 -0.20 19.53 14.22
C ASP A 101 -0.81 18.14 13.99
N ALA A 102 -0.67 17.61 12.77
CA ALA A 102 -1.21 16.31 12.40
C ALA A 102 -0.13 15.23 12.53
N LEU A 103 -0.23 14.37 13.54
CA LEU A 103 -0.06 12.94 13.25
C LEU A 103 -1.45 12.41 12.84
N PRO A 104 -1.58 11.27 12.13
CA PRO A 104 -2.90 10.68 11.84
C PRO A 104 -3.21 9.37 12.61
N PRO A 105 -4.46 8.88 12.68
CA PRO A 105 -4.87 7.73 13.52
C PRO A 105 -4.28 6.36 13.13
N PHE A 106 -3.59 6.28 12.00
CA PHE A 106 -2.97 5.06 11.48
C PHE A 106 -1.63 4.69 12.13
N PHE A 107 -1.16 5.48 13.09
CA PHE A 107 -0.04 5.17 13.99
C PHE A 107 -0.42 4.20 15.14
N LEU A 108 -1.63 3.64 15.11
CA LEU A 108 -2.10 2.65 16.08
C LEU A 108 -1.86 1.23 15.53
N CYS A 109 -1.28 0.35 16.33
CA CYS A 109 -1.11 -1.07 15.99
C CYS A 109 -2.47 -1.75 15.73
N HIS A 110 -2.47 -2.90 15.06
CA HIS A 110 -3.69 -3.63 14.67
C HIS A 110 -4.68 -3.88 15.83
N GLU A 111 -4.16 -4.07 17.04
CA GLU A 111 -4.93 -4.24 18.27
C GLU A 111 -5.66 -2.94 18.69
N LYS A 112 -4.98 -1.80 18.60
CA LYS A 112 -5.56 -0.48 18.90
C LYS A 112 -6.52 0.01 17.81
N GLN A 113 -6.31 -0.39 16.56
CA GLN A 113 -7.28 -0.17 15.47
C GLN A 113 -8.54 -1.03 15.63
N ARG A 114 -8.40 -2.27 16.12
CA ARG A 114 -9.56 -3.12 16.49
C ARG A 114 -10.34 -2.53 17.65
N GLN A 115 -9.66 -2.06 18.71
CA GLN A 115 -10.32 -1.39 19.83
C GLN A 115 -11.06 -0.11 19.39
N LEU A 116 -10.46 0.70 18.52
CA LEU A 116 -11.14 1.88 17.97
C LEU A 116 -12.38 1.50 17.14
N LYS A 117 -12.28 0.43 16.34
CA LYS A 117 -13.41 -0.11 15.58
C LYS A 117 -14.49 -0.72 16.47
N GLU A 118 -14.11 -1.42 17.54
CA GLU A 118 -15.03 -2.00 18.51
C GLU A 118 -15.78 -0.93 19.29
N ILE A 119 -15.12 0.15 19.72
CA ILE A 119 -15.76 1.32 20.35
C ILE A 119 -16.79 1.95 19.40
N ILE A 120 -16.44 2.10 18.12
CA ILE A 120 -17.33 2.65 17.08
C ILE A 120 -18.49 1.69 16.74
N LEU A 121 -18.28 0.38 16.86
CA LEU A 121 -19.29 -0.66 16.63
C LEU A 121 -20.21 -0.88 17.84
N HIS A 122 -19.70 -0.69 19.06
CA HIS A 122 -20.47 -0.87 20.30
C HIS A 122 -21.57 0.19 20.44
N GLU A 123 -21.37 1.40 19.90
CA GLU A 123 -22.40 2.44 19.80
C GLU A 123 -23.51 2.14 18.77
N LYS A 124 -23.33 1.17 17.85
CA LYS A 124 -24.39 0.78 16.90
C LYS A 124 -25.47 -0.12 17.54
N HIS A 125 -25.22 -0.69 18.71
CA HIS A 125 -26.13 -1.63 19.35
C HIS A 125 -27.14 -1.01 20.34
N GLU A 126 -27.04 0.29 20.64
CA GLU A 126 -28.09 1.00 21.37
C GLU A 126 -29.03 1.71 20.37
N GLU A 127 -30.23 1.15 20.22
CA GLU A 127 -31.32 1.70 19.43
C GLU A 127 -31.77 3.07 19.95
N SER A 128 -31.15 4.14 19.47
CA SER A 128 -31.80 5.45 19.32
C SER A 128 -30.92 6.42 18.54
N GLY A 129 -31.21 6.58 17.24
CA GLY A 129 -30.77 7.71 16.42
C GLY A 129 -29.26 8.01 16.40
N VAL A 130 -28.58 7.59 15.33
CA VAL A 130 -27.16 7.90 15.10
C VAL A 130 -26.85 9.38 15.38
N SER A 131 -26.03 9.62 16.41
CA SER A 131 -25.56 10.94 16.80
C SER A 131 -25.01 11.71 15.59
N PRO A 132 -25.27 13.03 15.46
CA PRO A 132 -24.70 13.85 14.40
C PRO A 132 -23.19 13.73 14.27
N ILE A 133 -22.48 13.40 15.35
CA ILE A 133 -21.02 13.26 15.40
C ILE A 133 -20.57 11.93 14.77
N SER A 134 -21.29 10.83 14.99
CA SER A 134 -21.02 9.54 14.34
C SER A 134 -21.25 9.63 12.82
N ARG A 135 -22.23 10.42 12.37
CA ARG A 135 -22.45 10.74 10.94
C ARG A 135 -21.29 11.56 10.36
N ILE A 136 -20.71 12.47 11.14
CA ILE A 136 -19.55 13.28 10.75
C ILE A 136 -18.30 12.42 10.57
N ILE A 137 -18.01 11.53 11.52
CA ILE A 137 -16.86 10.61 11.45
C ILE A 137 -16.99 9.66 10.25
N LEU A 138 -18.19 9.11 10.03
CA LEU A 138 -18.48 8.25 8.88
C LEU A 138 -18.33 9.01 7.55
N THR A 139 -18.79 10.26 7.50
CA THR A 139 -18.65 11.13 6.31
C THR A 139 -17.18 11.43 6.02
N ILE A 140 -16.35 11.70 7.03
CA ILE A 140 -14.91 11.93 6.87
C ILE A 140 -14.21 10.70 6.29
N ILE A 141 -14.54 9.49 6.76
CA ILE A 141 -13.95 8.23 6.28
C ILE A 141 -14.36 7.94 4.82
N ILE A 142 -15.62 8.17 4.46
CA ILE A 142 -16.15 7.98 3.11
C ILE A 142 -15.60 9.03 2.12
N PHE A 143 -15.38 10.28 2.56
CA PHE A 143 -14.80 11.32 1.71
C PHE A 143 -13.28 11.19 1.50
N LEU A 144 -12.60 10.36 2.30
CA LEU A 144 -11.16 10.11 2.25
C LEU A 144 -10.77 8.85 1.46
N SER A 145 -11.74 8.10 0.94
CA SER A 145 -11.52 6.88 0.16
C SER A 145 -11.61 7.14 -1.35
N VAL A 146 -10.70 6.53 -2.10
CA VAL A 146 -10.73 6.56 -3.57
C VAL A 146 -11.96 5.77 -4.02
N ASN A 147 -12.71 6.32 -4.96
CA ASN A 147 -13.91 5.72 -5.51
C ASN A 147 -13.96 5.92 -7.03
N PHE A 148 -14.99 5.38 -7.67
CA PHE A 148 -15.17 5.39 -9.12
C PHE A 148 -15.13 6.81 -9.75
N ASP A 149 -15.60 7.84 -9.05
CA ASP A 149 -15.69 9.20 -9.58
C ASP A 149 -14.33 9.89 -9.74
N HIS A 150 -13.32 9.39 -9.04
CA HIS A 150 -11.94 9.86 -9.16
C HIS A 150 -11.29 9.43 -10.48
N PHE A 151 -11.95 8.59 -11.28
CA PHE A 151 -11.45 8.09 -12.54
C PHE A 151 -12.30 8.56 -13.72
N GLN A 152 -11.64 8.71 -14.86
CA GLN A 152 -12.25 8.89 -16.16
C GLN A 152 -11.99 7.64 -16.99
N ILE A 153 -13.05 6.92 -17.38
CA ILE A 153 -12.93 5.81 -18.32
C ILE A 153 -12.61 6.37 -19.69
N LEU A 154 -11.56 5.82 -20.31
CA LEU A 154 -11.12 6.21 -21.65
C LEU A 154 -11.56 5.17 -22.68
N ARG A 155 -11.20 3.90 -22.49
CA ARG A 155 -11.38 2.84 -23.51
C ARG A 155 -11.34 1.44 -22.87
N ALA A 156 -12.19 0.49 -23.27
CA ALA A 156 -11.98 -0.91 -22.91
C ALA A 156 -10.86 -1.57 -23.72
N ILE A 157 -10.19 -2.48 -23.02
CA ILE A 157 -9.06 -3.27 -23.52
C ILE A 157 -9.26 -4.77 -23.26
N GLY A 158 -10.28 -5.15 -22.49
CA GLY A 158 -10.54 -6.56 -22.16
C GLY A 158 -11.98 -6.80 -21.72
N LYS A 159 -12.49 -8.00 -22.00
CA LYS A 159 -13.81 -8.47 -21.57
C LYS A 159 -13.64 -9.83 -20.90
N GLY A 160 -13.98 -9.89 -19.61
CA GLY A 160 -13.95 -11.11 -18.82
C GLY A 160 -15.32 -11.75 -18.68
N SER A 161 -15.37 -12.92 -18.05
CA SER A 161 -16.61 -13.67 -17.77
C SER A 161 -17.57 -12.95 -16.81
N PHE A 162 -17.05 -12.05 -15.97
CA PHE A 162 -17.79 -11.36 -14.91
C PHE A 162 -17.77 -9.84 -15.03
N GLY A 163 -17.08 -9.29 -16.04
CA GLY A 163 -16.77 -7.87 -16.06
C GLY A 163 -15.94 -7.44 -17.26
N LYS A 164 -15.37 -6.24 -17.17
CA LYS A 164 -14.56 -5.63 -18.23
C LYS A 164 -13.31 -4.98 -17.65
N VAL A 165 -12.32 -4.78 -18.52
CA VAL A 165 -11.09 -4.07 -18.21
C VAL A 165 -11.01 -2.84 -19.10
N CYS A 166 -10.85 -1.67 -18.49
CA CYS A 166 -10.75 -0.40 -19.19
C CYS A 166 -9.48 0.37 -18.81
N ILE A 167 -8.93 1.09 -19.77
CA ILE A 167 -7.99 2.17 -19.51
C ILE A 167 -8.76 3.31 -18.82
N VAL A 168 -8.23 3.75 -17.69
CA VAL A 168 -8.77 4.87 -16.92
C VAL A 168 -7.69 5.90 -16.63
N GLN A 169 -8.07 7.16 -16.53
CA GLN A 169 -7.22 8.23 -16.05
C GLN A 169 -7.67 8.68 -14.66
N LYS A 170 -6.77 8.71 -13.69
CA LYS A 170 -7.06 9.29 -12.38
C LYS A 170 -7.05 10.82 -12.49
N ARG A 171 -8.15 11.48 -12.08
CA ARG A 171 -8.43 12.89 -12.41
C ARG A 171 -7.46 13.90 -11.80
N ASP A 172 -7.03 13.67 -10.57
CA ASP A 172 -6.15 14.58 -9.82
C ASP A 172 -4.69 14.48 -10.26
N SER A 173 -4.19 13.27 -10.57
CA SER A 173 -2.80 13.05 -10.98
C SER A 173 -2.58 12.98 -12.48
N GLY A 174 -3.63 12.72 -13.27
CA GLY A 174 -3.52 12.48 -14.72
C GLY A 174 -2.93 11.13 -15.11
N VAL A 175 -2.57 10.28 -14.13
CA VAL A 175 -1.92 8.97 -14.36
C VAL A 175 -2.93 7.98 -14.93
N LEU A 176 -2.47 7.18 -15.90
CA LEU A 176 -3.26 6.13 -16.54
C LEU A 176 -3.11 4.80 -15.79
N TYR A 177 -4.21 4.05 -15.72
CA TYR A 177 -4.30 2.73 -15.08
C TYR A 177 -5.19 1.79 -15.89
N ALA A 178 -5.08 0.49 -15.63
CA ALA A 178 -6.06 -0.49 -16.05
C ALA A 178 -7.07 -0.72 -14.90
N MET A 179 -8.35 -0.50 -15.13
CA MET A 179 -9.43 -0.77 -14.18
C MET A 179 -10.22 -1.99 -14.62
N LYS A 180 -10.13 -3.08 -13.84
CA LYS A 180 -11.02 -4.24 -13.93
C LYS A 180 -12.23 -3.96 -13.02
N TYR A 181 -13.43 -4.00 -13.58
CA TYR A 181 -14.67 -3.92 -12.80
C TYR A 181 -15.52 -5.15 -13.04
N VAL A 182 -16.11 -5.65 -11.96
CA VAL A 182 -16.75 -6.95 -11.90
C VAL A 182 -18.14 -6.80 -11.31
N SER A 183 -19.15 -7.30 -12.02
CA SER A 183 -20.54 -7.20 -11.57
C SER A 183 -20.80 -8.07 -10.37
N ARG A 184 -21.26 -7.44 -9.28
CA ARG A 184 -21.58 -8.12 -8.03
C ARG A 184 -22.64 -9.19 -8.22
N SER A 185 -23.75 -8.82 -8.86
CA SER A 185 -24.89 -9.73 -9.08
C SER A 185 -24.49 -10.96 -9.90
N VAL A 186 -23.65 -10.78 -10.92
CA VAL A 186 -23.16 -11.89 -11.75
C VAL A 186 -22.22 -12.78 -10.93
N CYS A 187 -21.32 -12.21 -10.12
CA CYS A 187 -20.45 -12.99 -9.24
C CYS A 187 -21.21 -13.79 -8.18
N GLU A 188 -22.21 -13.21 -7.54
CA GLU A 188 -23.05 -13.90 -6.55
C GLU A 188 -23.81 -15.06 -7.20
N SER A 189 -24.45 -14.82 -8.35
CA SER A 189 -25.21 -15.86 -9.07
C SER A 189 -24.38 -17.07 -9.50
N ARG A 190 -23.06 -16.90 -9.65
CA ARG A 190 -22.12 -17.94 -10.08
C ARG A 190 -21.20 -18.44 -8.97
N GLY A 191 -21.38 -17.99 -7.73
CA GLY A 191 -20.53 -18.36 -6.60
C GLY A 191 -19.07 -17.90 -6.74
N ALA A 192 -18.79 -16.90 -7.57
CA ALA A 192 -17.44 -16.43 -7.88
C ALA A 192 -16.94 -15.31 -6.96
N LEU A 193 -17.83 -14.76 -6.12
CA LEU A 193 -17.53 -13.60 -5.27
C LEU A 193 -16.34 -13.84 -4.34
N GLY A 194 -16.27 -15.00 -3.68
CA GLY A 194 -15.16 -15.34 -2.80
C GLY A 194 -13.81 -15.43 -3.53
N GLY A 195 -13.81 -15.78 -4.82
CA GLY A 195 -12.60 -15.77 -5.65
C GLY A 195 -12.08 -14.35 -5.89
N VAL A 196 -12.98 -13.41 -6.20
CA VAL A 196 -12.63 -11.99 -6.42
C VAL A 196 -12.08 -11.35 -5.14
N ILE A 197 -12.68 -11.63 -3.98
CA ILE A 197 -12.19 -11.13 -2.69
C ILE A 197 -10.78 -11.64 -2.40
N LYS A 198 -10.53 -12.94 -2.62
CA LYS A 198 -9.20 -13.55 -2.47
C LYS A 198 -8.17 -12.97 -3.44
N GLU A 199 -8.56 -12.70 -4.68
CA GLU A 199 -7.68 -12.07 -5.68
C GLU A 199 -7.22 -10.69 -5.19
N VAL A 200 -8.15 -9.85 -4.71
CA VAL A 200 -7.83 -8.52 -4.14
C VAL A 200 -6.94 -8.65 -2.90
N GLU A 201 -7.24 -9.59 -2.01
CA GLU A 201 -6.43 -9.85 -0.81
C GLU A 201 -4.99 -10.20 -1.18
N LEU A 202 -4.80 -11.13 -2.11
CA LEU A 202 -3.48 -11.52 -2.60
C LEU A 202 -2.77 -10.30 -3.22
N LEU A 203 -3.37 -9.66 -4.22
CA LEU A 203 -2.76 -8.54 -4.93
C LEU A 203 -2.44 -7.34 -4.02
N SER A 204 -3.24 -7.08 -2.98
CA SER A 204 -2.99 -5.99 -2.02
C SER A 204 -1.73 -6.20 -1.18
N SER A 205 -1.29 -7.45 -1.05
CA SER A 205 -0.10 -7.85 -0.29
C SER A 205 1.15 -8.06 -1.14
N LEU A 206 1.02 -7.93 -2.47
CA LEU A 206 2.09 -8.21 -3.43
C LEU A 206 2.57 -6.92 -4.10
N GLU A 207 3.87 -6.84 -4.35
CA GLU A 207 4.55 -5.71 -4.96
C GLU A 207 5.87 -6.18 -5.57
N HIS A 208 5.95 -6.18 -6.90
CA HIS A 208 7.16 -6.61 -7.60
C HIS A 208 7.26 -5.98 -9.01
N PRO A 209 8.47 -5.65 -9.52
CA PRO A 209 8.63 -4.98 -10.82
C PRO A 209 8.07 -5.73 -12.03
N PHE A 210 7.99 -7.06 -11.95
CA PHE A 210 7.50 -7.95 -13.02
C PHE A 210 6.13 -8.57 -12.70
N LEU A 211 5.37 -7.95 -11.80
CA LEU A 211 3.95 -8.25 -11.57
C LEU A 211 3.12 -7.04 -12.01
N VAL A 212 1.88 -7.29 -12.44
CA VAL A 212 0.87 -6.23 -12.56
C VAL A 212 0.37 -5.88 -11.16
N ASN A 213 0.77 -4.73 -10.65
CA ASN A 213 0.57 -4.37 -9.26
C ASN A 213 -0.78 -3.66 -9.05
N LEU A 214 -1.56 -4.05 -8.04
CA LEU A 214 -2.82 -3.38 -7.65
C LEU A 214 -2.62 -2.02 -6.96
N TRP A 215 -3.08 -0.92 -7.54
CA TRP A 215 -3.00 0.40 -6.91
C TRP A 215 -4.19 0.75 -6.03
N PHE A 216 -5.39 0.38 -6.45
CA PHE A 216 -6.61 0.69 -5.71
C PHE A 216 -7.62 -0.44 -5.81
N SER A 217 -8.37 -0.67 -4.74
CA SER A 217 -9.62 -1.44 -4.80
C SER A 217 -10.72 -0.70 -4.06
N PHE A 218 -11.92 -0.75 -4.61
CA PHE A 218 -13.14 -0.18 -4.02
C PHE A 218 -14.35 -0.88 -4.61
N GLN A 219 -15.53 -0.59 -4.06
CA GLN A 219 -16.79 -1.16 -4.51
C GLN A 219 -17.86 -0.07 -4.53
N ASP A 220 -18.87 -0.26 -5.37
CA ASP A 220 -20.13 0.47 -5.29
C ASP A 220 -21.31 -0.52 -5.14
N GLU A 221 -22.54 -0.04 -5.32
CA GLU A 221 -23.72 -0.89 -5.17
C GLU A 221 -23.85 -1.99 -6.24
N GLU A 222 -23.22 -1.82 -7.40
CA GLU A 222 -23.35 -2.73 -8.55
C GLU A 222 -22.07 -3.56 -8.80
N ASP A 223 -20.90 -2.97 -8.57
CA ASP A 223 -19.62 -3.50 -9.07
C ASP A 223 -18.49 -3.46 -8.02
N LEU A 224 -17.56 -4.39 -8.16
CA LEU A 224 -16.27 -4.44 -7.48
C LEU A 224 -15.17 -3.95 -8.44
N PHE A 225 -14.25 -3.13 -7.94
CA PHE A 225 -13.24 -2.48 -8.77
C PHE A 225 -11.82 -2.81 -8.30
N MET A 226 -10.96 -3.09 -9.26
CA MET A 226 -9.52 -3.23 -9.09
C MET A 226 -8.83 -2.33 -10.11
N VAL A 227 -7.94 -1.45 -9.64
CA VAL A 227 -7.17 -0.53 -10.47
C VAL A 227 -5.71 -0.93 -10.36
N CYS A 228 -5.13 -1.38 -11.46
CA CYS A 228 -3.78 -1.93 -11.54
C CYS A 228 -2.90 -1.13 -12.51
N ASP A 229 -1.61 -1.48 -12.57
CA ASP A 229 -0.69 -0.99 -13.61
C ASP A 229 -1.31 -1.12 -15.01
N LEU A 230 -1.15 -0.07 -15.82
CA LEU A 230 -1.47 -0.13 -17.25
C LEU A 230 -0.21 -0.52 -18.02
N LEU A 231 -0.27 -1.65 -18.71
CA LEU A 231 0.79 -2.12 -19.61
C LEU A 231 0.30 -2.03 -21.05
N THR A 232 0.95 -1.18 -21.84
CA THR A 232 0.51 -0.82 -23.21
C THR A 232 1.07 -1.73 -24.28
N GLY A 233 2.05 -2.58 -23.95
CA GLY A 233 2.65 -3.54 -24.86
C GLY A 233 1.75 -4.73 -25.19
N GLY A 234 0.59 -4.88 -24.53
CA GLY A 234 -0.37 -5.95 -24.81
C GLY A 234 0.03 -7.29 -24.19
N ASP A 235 -0.79 -8.32 -24.40
CA ASP A 235 -0.48 -9.68 -23.94
C ASP A 235 0.47 -10.40 -24.90
N LEU A 236 1.28 -11.31 -24.36
CA LEU A 236 2.26 -12.08 -25.14
C LEU A 236 1.57 -12.98 -26.17
N ARG A 237 0.34 -13.45 -25.89
CA ARG A 237 -0.44 -14.27 -26.84
C ARG A 237 -0.67 -13.53 -28.16
N TYR A 238 -1.06 -12.26 -28.10
CA TYR A 238 -1.25 -11.41 -29.28
C TYR A 238 -0.01 -11.37 -30.16
N HIS A 239 1.18 -11.20 -29.57
CA HIS A 239 2.44 -11.16 -30.31
C HIS A 239 2.79 -12.51 -30.96
N LEU A 240 2.52 -13.63 -30.28
CA LEU A 240 2.71 -14.96 -30.86
C LEU A 240 1.74 -15.22 -32.02
N GLN A 241 0.48 -14.79 -31.91
CA GLN A 241 -0.51 -14.91 -32.98
C GLN A 241 -0.12 -14.09 -34.22
N ASN A 242 0.50 -12.92 -34.01
CA ASN A 242 1.06 -12.09 -35.08
C ASN A 242 2.45 -12.55 -35.56
N ARG A 243 2.89 -13.75 -35.14
CA ARG A 243 4.14 -14.39 -35.57
C ARG A 243 5.39 -13.55 -35.30
N VAL A 244 5.42 -12.85 -34.17
CA VAL A 244 6.66 -12.20 -33.70
C VAL A 244 7.71 -13.29 -33.45
N GLU A 245 8.88 -13.15 -34.07
CA GLU A 245 10.00 -14.06 -33.86
C GLU A 245 10.87 -13.57 -32.70
N PHE A 246 10.80 -14.28 -31.56
CA PHE A 246 11.65 -13.98 -30.41
C PHE A 246 13.00 -14.67 -30.53
N SER A 247 14.08 -13.92 -30.34
CA SER A 247 15.44 -14.48 -30.23
C SER A 247 15.59 -15.25 -28.92
N GLU A 248 16.54 -16.19 -28.87
CA GLU A 248 16.84 -16.95 -27.64
C GLU A 248 17.20 -16.04 -26.47
N GLN A 249 17.90 -14.94 -26.73
CA GLN A 249 18.25 -13.93 -25.73
C GLN A 249 17.02 -13.16 -25.24
N SER A 250 16.04 -12.89 -26.10
CA SER A 250 14.77 -12.26 -25.69
C SER A 250 13.97 -13.19 -24.80
N VAL A 251 13.90 -14.47 -25.16
CA VAL A 251 13.24 -15.50 -24.33
C VAL A 251 13.97 -15.67 -22.99
N ALA A 252 15.30 -15.68 -23.00
CA ALA A 252 16.12 -15.79 -21.80
C ALA A 252 15.90 -14.61 -20.84
N LEU A 253 15.79 -13.38 -21.36
CA LEU A 253 15.44 -12.21 -20.54
C LEU A 253 14.05 -12.37 -19.90
N LEU A 254 13.04 -12.75 -20.68
CA LEU A 254 11.70 -12.97 -20.15
C LEU A 254 11.69 -14.06 -19.06
N VAL A 255 12.46 -15.13 -19.23
CA VAL A 255 12.62 -16.18 -18.21
C VAL A 255 13.26 -15.62 -16.94
N CYS A 256 14.26 -14.75 -17.03
CA CYS A 256 14.85 -14.08 -15.85
C CYS A 256 13.86 -13.14 -15.15
N GLU A 257 13.14 -12.31 -15.92
CA GLU A 257 12.15 -11.36 -15.40
C GLU A 257 11.01 -12.07 -14.65
N LEU A 258 10.39 -13.04 -15.32
CA LEU A 258 9.31 -13.82 -14.72
C LEU A 258 9.84 -14.75 -13.62
N GLY A 259 11.03 -15.33 -13.77
CA GLY A 259 11.69 -16.11 -12.72
C GLY A 259 11.89 -15.31 -11.43
N SER A 260 12.21 -14.02 -11.53
CA SER A 260 12.20 -13.08 -10.39
C SER A 260 10.84 -12.96 -9.74
N ALA A 261 9.79 -12.81 -10.55
CA ALA A 261 8.43 -12.74 -10.03
C ALA A 261 8.03 -14.05 -9.34
N LEU A 262 8.38 -15.21 -9.89
CA LEU A 262 8.05 -16.52 -9.31
C LEU A 262 8.75 -16.74 -7.97
N GLU A 263 10.04 -16.41 -7.88
CA GLU A 263 10.77 -16.48 -6.61
C GLU A 263 10.16 -15.53 -5.57
N TYR A 264 9.81 -14.30 -5.96
CA TYR A 264 9.08 -13.37 -5.10
C TYR A 264 7.74 -13.95 -4.61
N LEU A 265 6.94 -14.53 -5.50
CA LEU A 265 5.67 -15.18 -5.12
C LEU A 265 5.90 -16.34 -4.14
N GLN A 266 6.93 -17.15 -4.37
CA GLN A 266 7.30 -18.24 -3.47
C GLN A 266 7.70 -17.76 -2.07
N THR A 267 8.45 -16.66 -1.95
CA THR A 267 8.75 -16.05 -0.62
C THR A 267 7.48 -15.58 0.10
N HIS A 268 6.44 -15.23 -0.65
CA HIS A 268 5.12 -14.89 -0.12
C HIS A 268 4.21 -16.13 0.00
N ARG A 269 4.72 -17.34 -0.27
CA ARG A 269 3.96 -18.60 -0.27
C ARG A 269 2.78 -18.61 -1.25
N VAL A 270 2.90 -17.91 -2.38
CA VAL A 270 1.86 -17.85 -3.42
C VAL A 270 2.26 -18.73 -4.59
N ILE A 271 1.30 -19.51 -5.12
CA ILE A 271 1.41 -20.21 -6.40
C ILE A 271 0.41 -19.58 -7.37
N HIS A 272 0.87 -19.22 -8.57
CA HIS A 272 0.07 -18.58 -9.61
C HIS A 272 -0.89 -19.56 -10.32
N ARG A 273 -0.38 -20.72 -10.76
CA ARG A 273 -1.10 -21.83 -11.42
C ARG A 273 -1.65 -21.57 -12.83
N ASP A 274 -1.59 -20.33 -13.34
CA ASP A 274 -2.05 -20.01 -14.70
C ASP A 274 -1.05 -19.17 -15.50
N ILE A 275 0.24 -19.54 -15.49
CA ILE A 275 1.25 -18.89 -16.34
C ILE A 275 1.10 -19.38 -17.78
N LYS A 276 0.80 -18.46 -18.69
CA LYS A 276 0.61 -18.68 -20.12
C LYS A 276 0.77 -17.33 -20.85
N PRO A 277 0.95 -17.31 -22.18
CA PRO A 277 1.13 -16.06 -22.92
C PRO A 277 -0.02 -15.05 -22.73
N ASP A 278 -1.24 -15.53 -22.55
CA ASP A 278 -2.43 -14.71 -22.32
C ASP A 278 -2.37 -13.92 -20.98
N ASN A 279 -1.62 -14.41 -20.00
CA ASN A 279 -1.47 -13.82 -18.66
C ASN A 279 -0.10 -13.16 -18.46
N ILE A 280 0.65 -12.93 -19.55
CA ILE A 280 1.93 -12.21 -19.53
C ILE A 280 1.74 -10.96 -20.38
N LEU A 281 1.82 -9.79 -19.74
CA LEU A 281 1.70 -8.51 -20.41
C LEU A 281 3.08 -7.89 -20.61
N LEU A 282 3.26 -7.21 -21.75
CA LEU A 282 4.46 -6.44 -22.05
C LEU A 282 4.23 -4.97 -21.71
N ASP A 283 5.24 -4.31 -21.14
CA ASP A 283 5.26 -2.84 -21.06
C ASP A 283 5.68 -2.22 -22.40
N ASP A 284 5.73 -0.89 -22.46
CA ASP A 284 6.13 -0.12 -23.64
C ASP A 284 7.59 -0.35 -24.07
N ALA A 285 8.44 -0.82 -23.15
CA ALA A 285 9.82 -1.20 -23.44
C ALA A 285 9.97 -2.69 -23.78
N GLY A 286 8.92 -3.49 -23.61
CA GLY A 286 8.89 -4.93 -23.90
C GLY A 286 9.20 -5.84 -22.72
N HIS A 287 9.28 -5.32 -21.48
CA HIS A 287 9.49 -6.14 -20.29
C HIS A 287 8.22 -6.91 -19.91
N ALA A 288 8.39 -8.16 -19.48
CA ALA A 288 7.29 -9.05 -19.18
C ALA A 288 6.79 -8.89 -17.74
N HIS A 289 5.46 -8.88 -17.58
CA HIS A 289 4.79 -8.78 -16.29
C HIS A 289 3.71 -9.84 -16.19
N LEU A 290 3.68 -10.54 -15.06
CA LEU A 290 2.65 -11.53 -14.78
C LEU A 290 1.37 -10.86 -14.28
N THR A 291 0.23 -11.28 -14.79
CA THR A 291 -1.10 -10.79 -14.41
C THR A 291 -2.08 -11.95 -14.15
N ASP A 292 -3.29 -11.61 -13.74
CA ASP A 292 -4.44 -12.51 -13.55
C ASP A 292 -4.30 -13.56 -12.43
N PHE A 293 -4.41 -13.08 -11.18
CA PHE A 293 -4.30 -13.90 -9.97
C PHE A 293 -5.61 -14.61 -9.57
N ASN A 294 -6.59 -14.71 -10.47
CA ASN A 294 -7.93 -15.27 -10.21
C ASN A 294 -7.89 -16.66 -9.55
N ILE A 295 -6.94 -17.52 -9.94
CA ILE A 295 -6.78 -18.87 -9.41
C ILE A 295 -5.51 -19.04 -8.59
N ALA A 296 -4.79 -17.95 -8.29
CA ALA A 296 -3.62 -18.02 -7.43
C ALA A 296 -4.05 -18.41 -6.01
N THR A 297 -3.16 -19.07 -5.27
CA THR A 297 -3.43 -19.45 -3.88
C THR A 297 -2.23 -19.23 -2.99
N ARG A 298 -2.47 -18.78 -1.77
CA ARG A 298 -1.46 -18.76 -0.72
C ARG A 298 -1.45 -20.10 -0.01
N LEU A 299 -0.30 -20.77 -0.01
CA LEU A 299 -0.10 -21.98 0.77
C LEU A 299 0.13 -21.65 2.23
N GLN A 300 -0.47 -22.45 3.11
CA GLN A 300 -0.06 -22.49 4.50
C GLN A 300 1.34 -23.12 4.60
N LYS A 301 2.02 -22.89 5.72
CA LYS A 301 3.33 -23.49 5.97
C LYS A 301 3.20 -25.01 5.88
N ASP A 302 4.13 -25.64 5.16
CA ASP A 302 4.20 -27.10 4.97
C ASP A 302 2.96 -27.74 4.31
N SER A 303 2.09 -26.93 3.69
CA SER A 303 0.92 -27.41 2.94
C SER A 303 1.20 -27.54 1.44
N LEU A 304 0.44 -28.42 0.78
CA LEU A 304 0.46 -28.59 -0.68
C LEU A 304 -0.87 -28.15 -1.27
N ALA A 305 -0.84 -27.73 -2.53
CA ALA A 305 -2.05 -27.58 -3.32
C ALA A 305 -2.47 -28.96 -3.87
N CYS A 306 -3.78 -29.25 -3.84
CA CYS A 306 -4.32 -30.52 -4.33
C CYS A 306 -5.33 -30.35 -5.48
N SER A 307 -5.84 -29.14 -5.71
CA SER A 307 -6.85 -28.92 -6.76
C SER A 307 -6.22 -28.90 -8.14
N MET A 308 -6.83 -29.54 -9.14
CA MET A 308 -6.43 -29.38 -10.54
C MET A 308 -6.91 -28.01 -11.05
N SER A 309 -6.02 -27.02 -11.10
CA SER A 309 -6.35 -25.63 -11.45
C SER A 309 -5.32 -25.06 -12.42
N GLY A 310 -5.77 -24.34 -13.45
CA GLY A 310 -4.93 -23.77 -14.52
C GLY A 310 -5.37 -24.18 -15.93
N THR A 311 -4.53 -23.85 -16.91
CA THR A 311 -4.77 -24.17 -18.33
C THR A 311 -3.99 -25.42 -18.73
N LYS A 312 -4.69 -26.54 -19.02
CA LYS A 312 -4.08 -27.89 -19.19
C LYS A 312 -2.75 -27.94 -19.99
N PRO A 313 -2.61 -27.27 -21.15
CA PRO A 313 -1.37 -27.34 -21.93
C PRO A 313 -0.13 -26.72 -21.27
N TYR A 314 -0.30 -25.92 -20.22
CA TYR A 314 0.78 -25.28 -19.45
C TYR A 314 0.98 -25.94 -18.08
N MET A 315 0.05 -26.81 -17.65
CA MET A 315 0.15 -27.46 -16.34
C MET A 315 1.32 -28.44 -16.26
N ALA A 316 1.94 -28.49 -15.09
CA ALA A 316 3.02 -29.42 -14.79
C ALA A 316 2.51 -30.86 -14.59
N PRO A 317 3.34 -31.89 -14.84
CA PRO A 317 2.97 -33.30 -14.70
C PRO A 317 2.39 -33.64 -13.31
N GLU A 318 2.98 -33.10 -12.25
CA GLU A 318 2.58 -33.38 -10.87
C GLU A 318 1.17 -32.87 -10.52
N VAL A 319 0.64 -31.88 -11.26
CA VAL A 319 -0.75 -31.41 -11.10
C VAL A 319 -1.72 -32.50 -11.56
N PHE A 320 -1.41 -33.17 -12.68
CA PHE A 320 -2.19 -34.29 -13.19
C PHE A 320 -2.03 -35.54 -12.34
N MET A 321 -0.82 -35.83 -11.86
CA MET A 321 -0.58 -36.94 -10.93
C MET A 321 -1.37 -36.74 -9.62
N CYS A 322 -1.47 -35.52 -9.12
CA CYS A 322 -2.30 -35.21 -7.96
C CYS A 322 -3.79 -35.44 -8.23
N ALA A 323 -4.29 -35.00 -9.40
CA ALA A 323 -5.66 -35.23 -9.82
C ALA A 323 -6.01 -36.73 -10.01
N LEU A 324 -5.00 -37.56 -10.28
CA LEU A 324 -5.08 -39.02 -10.37
C LEU A 324 -4.79 -39.71 -9.03
N GLU A 325 -4.64 -38.96 -7.94
CA GLU A 325 -4.35 -39.45 -6.59
C GLU A 325 -3.02 -40.23 -6.47
N GLU A 326 -2.09 -40.04 -7.41
CA GLU A 326 -0.77 -40.68 -7.39
C GLU A 326 0.24 -39.95 -6.48
N VAL A 327 0.00 -38.65 -6.23
CA VAL A 327 0.77 -37.83 -5.29
C VAL A 327 -0.18 -37.00 -4.43
N ALA A 328 0.24 -36.69 -3.20
CA ALA A 328 -0.60 -35.97 -2.24
C ALA A 328 -0.90 -34.52 -2.64
N GLY A 329 -0.05 -33.90 -3.46
CA GLY A 329 -0.19 -32.51 -3.86
C GLY A 329 1.04 -32.00 -4.60
N TYR A 330 1.01 -30.71 -4.91
CA TYR A 330 2.09 -30.00 -5.60
C TYR A 330 2.37 -28.65 -4.94
N SER A 331 3.48 -28.02 -5.34
CA SER A 331 3.98 -26.77 -4.75
C SER A 331 4.51 -25.82 -5.85
N TYR A 332 5.35 -24.84 -5.49
CA TYR A 332 5.85 -23.76 -6.35
C TYR A 332 6.49 -24.18 -7.69
N PRO A 333 7.17 -25.35 -7.84
CA PRO A 333 7.79 -25.74 -9.12
C PRO A 333 6.84 -25.87 -10.31
N VAL A 334 5.52 -25.94 -10.10
CA VAL A 334 4.52 -26.00 -11.19
C VAL A 334 4.52 -24.73 -12.04
N ASP A 335 4.80 -23.58 -11.42
CA ASP A 335 4.83 -22.29 -12.11
C ASP A 335 6.08 -22.18 -13.00
N TRP A 336 7.19 -22.76 -12.56
CA TRP A 336 8.45 -22.83 -13.32
C TRP A 336 8.37 -23.75 -14.54
N TRP A 337 7.63 -24.86 -14.43
CA TRP A 337 7.29 -25.69 -15.59
C TRP A 337 6.50 -24.89 -16.62
N SER A 338 5.47 -24.18 -16.16
CA SER A 338 4.61 -23.36 -17.02
C SER A 338 5.43 -22.28 -17.74
N LEU A 339 6.39 -21.66 -17.06
CA LEU A 339 7.36 -20.74 -17.66
C LEU A 339 8.23 -21.43 -18.73
N GLY A 340 8.67 -22.67 -18.51
CA GLY A 340 9.37 -23.47 -19.52
C GLY A 340 8.52 -23.73 -20.78
N VAL A 341 7.22 -24.01 -20.61
CA VAL A 341 6.28 -24.19 -21.73
C VAL A 341 6.14 -22.89 -22.52
N VAL A 342 6.01 -21.74 -21.83
CA VAL A 342 5.97 -20.41 -22.45
C VAL A 342 7.27 -20.12 -23.21
N ALA A 343 8.43 -20.35 -22.60
CA ALA A 343 9.73 -20.08 -23.21
C ALA A 343 9.94 -20.90 -24.49
N TYR A 344 9.56 -22.18 -24.48
CA TYR A 344 9.57 -23.01 -25.69
C TYR A 344 8.62 -22.44 -26.76
N GLU A 345 7.39 -22.12 -26.37
CA GLU A 345 6.35 -21.63 -27.30
C GLU A 345 6.76 -20.30 -27.94
N MET A 346 7.40 -19.39 -27.19
CA MET A 346 7.92 -18.13 -27.73
C MET A 346 8.95 -18.34 -28.83
N ARG A 347 9.84 -19.32 -28.67
CA ARG A 347 10.89 -19.58 -29.65
C ARG A 347 10.38 -20.39 -30.85
N SER A 348 9.43 -21.30 -30.62
CA SER A 348 8.95 -22.28 -31.61
C SER A 348 7.65 -21.87 -32.31
N ASN A 349 6.91 -20.88 -31.80
CA ASN A 349 5.52 -20.57 -32.16
C ASN A 349 4.53 -21.74 -31.97
N THR A 350 4.97 -22.82 -31.32
CA THR A 350 4.19 -24.02 -31.00
C THR A 350 4.59 -24.52 -29.63
N ARG A 351 3.64 -25.10 -28.89
CA ARG A 351 3.90 -25.68 -27.56
C ARG A 351 4.75 -26.96 -27.68
N PRO A 352 5.56 -27.31 -26.66
CA PRO A 352 6.39 -28.52 -26.66
C PRO A 352 5.57 -29.80 -26.61
N PHE A 353 4.36 -29.75 -26.04
CA PHE A 353 3.44 -30.87 -25.92
C PHE A 353 2.12 -30.55 -26.61
N VAL A 354 1.62 -31.47 -27.44
CA VAL A 354 0.34 -31.32 -28.13
C VAL A 354 -0.79 -31.70 -27.19
N LEU A 355 -1.16 -30.76 -26.32
CA LEU A 355 -2.23 -30.92 -25.34
C LEU A 355 -3.41 -30.00 -25.65
N HIS A 356 -4.62 -30.53 -25.44
CA HIS A 356 -5.88 -29.81 -25.60
C HIS A 356 -6.70 -29.86 -24.30
N SER A 357 -7.68 -28.96 -24.18
CA SER A 357 -8.56 -28.89 -23.01
C SER A 357 -9.34 -30.18 -22.76
N HIS A 358 -9.65 -30.94 -23.80
CA HIS A 358 -10.42 -32.19 -23.75
C HIS A 358 -9.55 -33.45 -23.67
N THR A 359 -8.22 -33.33 -23.71
CA THR A 359 -7.32 -34.50 -23.59
C THR A 359 -7.57 -35.22 -22.25
N PRO A 360 -7.80 -36.55 -22.24
CA PRO A 360 -7.96 -37.36 -21.03
C PRO A 360 -6.70 -37.40 -20.17
N LEU A 361 -6.85 -37.45 -18.84
CA LEU A 361 -5.74 -37.36 -17.88
C LEU A 361 -4.66 -38.45 -18.08
N VAL A 362 -5.08 -39.68 -18.37
CA VAL A 362 -4.16 -40.81 -18.60
C VAL A 362 -3.32 -40.59 -19.85
N GLU A 363 -3.90 -40.01 -20.91
CA GLU A 363 -3.18 -39.67 -22.14
C GLU A 363 -2.18 -38.54 -21.91
N ILE A 364 -2.57 -37.51 -21.14
CA ILE A 364 -1.69 -36.39 -20.76
C ILE A 364 -0.43 -36.92 -20.09
N LYS A 365 -0.55 -37.88 -19.15
CA LYS A 365 0.61 -38.49 -18.49
C LYS A 365 1.59 -39.13 -19.48
N ASN A 366 1.10 -39.82 -20.49
CA ASN A 366 1.95 -40.44 -21.51
C ASN A 366 2.64 -39.37 -22.38
N ILE A 367 1.90 -38.32 -22.76
CA ILE A 367 2.43 -37.21 -23.57
C ILE A 367 3.52 -36.46 -22.80
N LEU A 368 3.31 -36.16 -21.53
CA LEU A 368 4.28 -35.39 -20.72
C LEU A 368 5.56 -36.18 -20.39
N ASN A 369 5.50 -37.52 -20.43
CA ASN A 369 6.69 -38.37 -20.29
C ASN A 369 7.44 -38.60 -21.62
N SER A 370 6.90 -38.10 -22.75
CA SER A 370 7.59 -38.18 -24.03
C SER A 370 8.72 -37.15 -24.12
N ALA A 371 9.77 -37.47 -24.88
CA ALA A 371 10.89 -36.56 -25.08
C ALA A 371 10.44 -35.32 -25.87
N VAL A 372 10.74 -34.12 -25.35
CA VAL A 372 10.50 -32.86 -26.05
C VAL A 372 11.42 -32.78 -27.27
N HIS A 373 10.85 -32.40 -28.41
CA HIS A 373 11.62 -32.15 -29.63
C HIS A 373 12.27 -30.76 -29.58
N TYR A 374 13.59 -30.70 -29.74
CA TYR A 374 14.35 -29.44 -29.83
C TYR A 374 14.95 -29.31 -31.23
N PRO A 375 14.65 -28.24 -31.97
CA PRO A 375 15.23 -28.01 -33.29
C PRO A 375 16.76 -27.88 -33.23
N HIS A 376 17.45 -28.48 -34.21
CA HIS A 376 18.93 -28.50 -34.26
C HIS A 376 19.60 -27.13 -34.42
N TYR A 377 18.85 -26.12 -34.87
CA TYR A 377 19.36 -24.77 -35.05
C TYR A 377 19.26 -23.92 -33.77
N TRP A 378 18.73 -24.45 -32.67
CA TRP A 378 18.77 -23.79 -31.36
C TRP A 378 20.12 -24.01 -30.71
N SER A 379 20.60 -23.03 -29.93
CA SER A 379 21.85 -23.17 -29.21
C SER A 379 21.76 -24.26 -28.14
N HIS A 380 22.90 -24.91 -27.85
CA HIS A 380 22.98 -25.92 -26.79
C HIS A 380 22.64 -25.32 -25.42
N GLU A 381 23.03 -24.08 -25.19
CA GLU A 381 22.78 -23.34 -23.95
C GLU A 381 21.28 -23.04 -23.76
N PHE A 382 20.56 -22.71 -24.84
CA PHE A 382 19.11 -22.50 -24.79
C PHE A 382 18.36 -23.81 -24.57
N ILE A 383 18.78 -24.89 -25.23
CA ILE A 383 18.21 -26.23 -25.01
C ILE A 383 18.44 -26.68 -23.55
N ASP A 384 19.62 -26.47 -22.98
CA ASP A 384 19.92 -26.80 -21.57
C ASP A 384 18.98 -26.07 -20.59
N LEU A 385 18.74 -24.77 -20.81
CA LEU A 385 17.78 -24.00 -20.02
C LEU A 385 16.37 -24.61 -20.08
N LEU A 386 15.87 -24.90 -21.29
CA LEU A 386 14.53 -25.47 -21.49
C LEU A 386 14.41 -26.87 -20.88
N GLN A 387 15.42 -27.73 -21.02
CA GLN A 387 15.42 -29.08 -20.44
C GLN A 387 15.32 -29.05 -18.92
N LYS A 388 15.96 -28.07 -18.27
CA LYS A 388 15.94 -27.90 -16.82
C LYS A 388 14.62 -27.30 -16.31
N LEU A 389 13.97 -26.42 -17.08
CA LEU A 389 12.63 -25.91 -16.76
C LEU A 389 11.52 -26.95 -17.04
N LEU A 390 11.65 -27.71 -18.12
CA LEU A 390 10.73 -28.79 -18.52
C LEU A 390 11.15 -30.15 -17.94
N CYS A 391 11.84 -30.15 -16.79
CA CYS A 391 12.14 -31.37 -16.07
C CYS A 391 10.87 -31.95 -15.44
N VAL A 392 10.53 -33.21 -15.77
CA VAL A 392 9.30 -33.87 -15.28
C VAL A 392 9.30 -33.98 -13.76
N HIS A 393 10.46 -34.26 -13.15
CA HIS A 393 10.57 -34.38 -11.70
C HIS A 393 10.70 -33.00 -11.04
N PRO A 394 9.73 -32.56 -10.21
CA PRO A 394 9.73 -31.21 -9.65
C PRO A 394 10.93 -30.93 -8.74
N GLY A 395 11.48 -31.94 -8.06
CA GLY A 395 12.66 -31.80 -7.20
C GLY A 395 14.00 -31.64 -7.96
N ALA A 396 14.01 -31.89 -9.27
CA ALA A 396 15.18 -31.67 -10.14
C ALA A 396 14.95 -30.54 -11.14
N ARG A 397 13.77 -29.92 -11.11
CA ARG A 397 13.39 -28.78 -11.96
C ARG A 397 13.94 -27.50 -11.37
N ILE A 398 14.42 -26.59 -12.22
CA ILE A 398 14.74 -25.22 -11.79
C ILE A 398 13.50 -24.61 -11.15
N SER A 399 13.68 -24.07 -9.95
CA SER A 399 12.63 -23.44 -9.15
C SER A 399 13.10 -22.20 -8.39
N THR A 400 14.31 -21.72 -8.65
CA THR A 400 14.91 -20.52 -8.02
C THR A 400 15.72 -19.70 -9.01
N GLN A 401 15.95 -18.42 -8.71
CA GLN A 401 16.86 -17.58 -9.50
C GLN A 401 18.30 -18.09 -9.45
N GLN A 402 18.73 -18.62 -8.30
CA GLN A 402 20.07 -19.16 -8.14
C GLN A 402 20.33 -20.31 -9.12
N GLU A 403 19.37 -21.21 -9.31
CA GLU A 403 19.48 -22.32 -10.26
C GLU A 403 19.42 -21.82 -11.72
N LEU A 404 18.59 -20.80 -12.03
CA LEU A 404 18.63 -20.14 -13.35
C LEU A 404 20.02 -19.58 -13.65
N HIS A 405 20.63 -18.89 -12.70
CA HIS A 405 21.96 -18.29 -12.82
C HIS A 405 23.06 -19.36 -13.01
N GLN A 406 22.84 -20.62 -12.65
CA GLN A 406 23.80 -21.70 -12.90
C GLN A 406 23.72 -22.27 -14.33
N THR A 407 22.73 -21.87 -15.13
CA THR A 407 22.63 -22.32 -16.52
C THR A 407 23.71 -21.65 -17.40
N PRO A 408 24.26 -22.35 -18.40
CA PRO A 408 25.30 -21.79 -19.27
C PRO A 408 24.89 -20.51 -19.99
N LEU A 409 23.59 -20.36 -20.32
CA LEU A 409 23.03 -19.20 -21.00
C LEU A 409 22.99 -17.95 -20.11
N LEU A 410 22.70 -18.13 -18.82
CA LEU A 410 22.39 -17.02 -17.89
C LEU A 410 23.50 -16.74 -16.87
N ARG A 411 24.53 -17.59 -16.76
CA ARG A 411 25.63 -17.46 -15.76
C ARG A 411 26.39 -16.13 -15.75
N HIS A 412 26.33 -15.38 -16.85
CA HIS A 412 27.03 -14.09 -17.00
C HIS A 412 26.09 -12.90 -16.86
N TRP A 413 24.81 -13.14 -16.59
CA TRP A 413 23.82 -12.08 -16.47
C TRP A 413 23.78 -11.54 -15.07
N ASP A 414 23.70 -10.22 -14.97
CA ASP A 414 23.47 -9.54 -13.70
C ASP A 414 21.96 -9.47 -13.43
N PHE A 415 21.48 -10.29 -12.51
CA PHE A 415 20.06 -10.36 -12.16
C PHE A 415 19.58 -9.10 -11.43
N GLN A 416 20.48 -8.30 -10.84
CA GLN A 416 20.11 -6.99 -10.31
C GLN A 416 19.81 -6.00 -11.43
N GLN A 417 20.59 -6.04 -12.53
CA GLN A 417 20.29 -5.24 -13.71
C GLN A 417 18.99 -5.66 -14.38
N VAL A 418 18.66 -6.96 -14.38
CA VAL A 418 17.34 -7.45 -14.79
C VAL A 418 16.27 -6.83 -13.91
N LEU A 419 16.35 -6.98 -12.58
CA LEU A 419 15.36 -6.46 -11.63
C LEU A 419 15.15 -4.94 -11.76
N GLN A 420 16.20 -4.19 -12.05
CA GLN A 420 16.18 -2.75 -12.28
C GLN A 420 15.77 -2.35 -13.71
N LYS A 421 15.40 -3.32 -14.56
CA LYS A 421 15.04 -3.13 -15.98
C LYS A 421 16.11 -2.40 -16.79
N SER A 422 17.38 -2.60 -16.44
CA SER A 422 18.52 -1.97 -17.13
C SER A 422 18.90 -2.71 -18.41
N ILE A 423 18.62 -4.01 -18.47
CA ILE A 423 18.81 -4.83 -19.69
C ILE A 423 17.56 -4.66 -20.56
N LYS A 424 17.72 -4.02 -21.73
CA LYS A 424 16.59 -3.75 -22.63
C LYS A 424 16.19 -4.98 -23.44
N PRO A 425 14.89 -5.32 -23.52
CA PRO A 425 14.39 -6.32 -24.43
C PRO A 425 14.71 -5.97 -25.89
N ALA A 426 15.04 -6.97 -26.70
CA ALA A 426 15.30 -6.75 -28.13
C ALA A 426 14.00 -6.48 -28.91
N PHE A 427 12.90 -7.12 -28.49
CA PHE A 427 11.57 -6.84 -29.02
C PHE A 427 10.93 -5.68 -28.23
N LYS A 428 10.53 -4.64 -28.96
CA LYS A 428 9.72 -3.54 -28.43
C LYS A 428 8.34 -3.58 -29.09
N PRO A 429 7.25 -3.65 -28.31
CA PRO A 429 5.90 -3.59 -28.87
C PRO A 429 5.66 -2.31 -29.69
N PRO A 430 4.92 -2.38 -30.81
CA PRO A 430 4.50 -1.18 -31.55
C PRO A 430 3.67 -0.23 -30.68
N GLU A 431 3.92 1.07 -30.79
CA GLU A 431 3.20 2.13 -30.04
C GLU A 431 2.03 2.75 -30.83
N ASP A 432 1.91 2.45 -32.12
CA ASP A 432 0.97 3.07 -33.05
C ASP A 432 -0.47 2.58 -32.88
N HIS A 433 -0.65 1.43 -32.24
CA HIS A 433 -1.96 0.85 -31.95
C HIS A 433 -1.93 0.09 -30.62
N LEU A 434 -3.12 -0.27 -30.12
CA LEU A 434 -3.21 -1.15 -28.96
C LEU A 434 -2.90 -2.58 -29.39
N ASN A 435 -1.93 -3.18 -28.70
CA ASN A 435 -1.47 -4.56 -28.93
C ASN A 435 -2.43 -5.59 -28.30
N CYS A 436 -3.73 -5.46 -28.56
CA CYS A 436 -4.78 -6.36 -28.05
C CYS A 436 -5.76 -6.73 -29.17
N ASP A 437 -6.63 -7.73 -28.92
CA ASP A 437 -7.62 -8.18 -29.91
C ASP A 437 -8.54 -7.03 -30.38
N PRO A 438 -8.52 -6.67 -31.70
CA PRO A 438 -9.34 -5.60 -32.26
C PRO A 438 -10.85 -5.77 -32.08
N CYS A 439 -11.34 -7.00 -31.90
CA CYS A 439 -12.77 -7.26 -31.70
C CYS A 439 -13.33 -6.57 -30.44
N LEU A 440 -12.46 -6.31 -29.46
CA LEU A 440 -12.81 -5.65 -28.20
C LEU A 440 -13.04 -4.13 -28.36
N GLU A 441 -12.41 -3.50 -29.36
CA GLU A 441 -12.53 -2.08 -29.65
C GLU A 441 -13.85 -1.74 -30.37
N LEU A 442 -14.27 -2.58 -31.33
CA LEU A 442 -15.50 -2.36 -32.09
C LEU A 442 -16.76 -2.48 -31.24
N GLU A 443 -16.80 -3.40 -30.27
CA GLU A 443 -17.96 -3.53 -29.36
C GLU A 443 -18.20 -2.25 -28.53
N GLU A 444 -17.16 -1.45 -28.23
CA GLU A 444 -17.32 -0.25 -27.39
C GLU A 444 -17.55 1.05 -28.17
N MET A 445 -16.91 1.22 -29.33
CA MET A 445 -17.20 2.35 -30.21
C MET A 445 -18.68 2.41 -30.64
N ILE A 446 -19.35 1.25 -30.70
CA ILE A 446 -20.74 1.14 -31.12
C ILE A 446 -21.73 1.31 -29.93
N VAL A 447 -21.33 0.95 -28.70
CA VAL A 447 -22.32 0.67 -27.63
C VAL A 447 -22.56 1.83 -26.67
N GLU A 448 -21.62 2.74 -26.35
CA GLU A 448 -21.94 3.86 -25.44
C GLU A 448 -20.95 5.03 -25.39
N THR A 449 -21.37 6.23 -25.80
CA THR A 449 -20.50 7.44 -25.83
C THR A 449 -20.18 8.03 -24.45
N ARG A 450 -20.92 7.68 -23.38
CA ARG A 450 -20.72 8.17 -21.99
C ARG A 450 -21.18 7.15 -20.92
N PRO A 451 -20.49 6.02 -20.77
CA PRO A 451 -20.89 4.93 -19.86
C PRO A 451 -21.02 5.39 -18.40
N LEU A 452 -20.09 6.24 -17.93
CA LEU A 452 -20.10 6.84 -16.58
C LEU A 452 -21.38 7.65 -16.29
N HIS A 453 -21.84 8.47 -17.24
CA HIS A 453 -22.99 9.35 -17.01
C HIS A 453 -24.29 8.56 -16.90
N LYS A 454 -24.44 7.50 -17.72
CA LYS A 454 -25.59 6.60 -17.66
C LYS A 454 -25.62 5.79 -16.36
N LYS A 455 -24.47 5.23 -15.93
CA LYS A 455 -24.37 4.50 -14.65
C LYS A 455 -24.77 5.38 -13.47
N LYS A 456 -24.25 6.62 -13.38
CA LYS A 456 -24.65 7.59 -12.34
C LYS A 456 -26.15 7.85 -12.33
N LYS A 457 -26.76 8.04 -13.51
CA LYS A 457 -28.21 8.28 -13.65
C LYS A 457 -29.03 7.07 -13.18
N ARG A 458 -28.57 5.84 -13.45
CA ARG A 458 -29.20 4.60 -12.98
C ARG A 458 -29.11 4.45 -11.47
N LEU A 459 -27.92 4.59 -10.90
CA LEU A 459 -27.69 4.51 -9.45
C LEU A 459 -28.48 5.59 -8.70
N ALA A 460 -28.50 6.84 -9.20
CA ALA A 460 -29.30 7.91 -8.60
C ALA A 460 -30.81 7.59 -8.63
N LYS A 461 -31.31 7.01 -9.73
CA LYS A 461 -32.70 6.56 -9.84
C LYS A 461 -33.00 5.42 -8.86
N GLN A 462 -32.10 4.47 -8.70
CA GLN A 462 -32.25 3.33 -7.80
C GLN A 462 -32.26 3.76 -6.33
N ARG A 463 -31.31 4.61 -5.92
CA ARG A 463 -31.28 5.25 -4.59
C ARG A 463 -32.56 6.04 -4.31
N SER A 464 -33.14 6.69 -5.32
CA SER A 464 -34.41 7.42 -5.15
C SER A 464 -35.64 6.53 -4.95
N ALA A 465 -35.55 5.26 -5.37
CA ALA A 465 -36.61 4.24 -5.26
C ALA A 465 -36.48 3.39 -3.97
N GLN A 466 -35.28 3.26 -3.42
CA GLN A 466 -34.95 2.48 -2.21
C GLN A 466 -34.85 3.35 -0.94
N ARG A 467 -35.78 4.30 -0.74
CA ARG A 467 -35.71 5.28 0.37
C ARG A 467 -35.75 4.68 1.79
N ASP A 468 -36.18 3.42 1.92
CA ASP A 468 -36.36 2.74 3.22
C ASP A 468 -35.32 1.64 3.52
N SER A 469 -34.33 1.42 2.65
CA SER A 469 -33.26 0.44 2.89
C SER A 469 -31.93 1.14 3.20
N ASP A 470 -31.29 0.75 4.32
CA ASP A 470 -29.99 1.26 4.74
C ASP A 470 -28.92 1.03 3.64
N PRO A 471 -28.29 2.08 3.07
CA PRO A 471 -27.29 1.93 2.01
C PRO A 471 -26.09 1.06 2.41
N GLU A 472 -25.82 0.91 3.71
CA GLU A 472 -24.73 0.06 4.23
C GLU A 472 -25.02 -1.45 4.10
N SER A 473 -26.30 -1.85 3.97
CA SER A 473 -26.71 -3.25 3.76
C SER A 473 -26.33 -3.79 2.37
N THR A 474 -26.01 -2.89 1.43
CA THR A 474 -25.76 -3.22 0.01
C THR A 474 -24.28 -3.27 -0.34
N LEU A 475 -23.35 -3.21 0.62
CA LEU A 475 -21.91 -3.33 0.37
C LEU A 475 -21.34 -4.60 1.00
N ILE A 476 -20.30 -5.16 0.36
CA ILE A 476 -19.67 -6.40 0.79
C ILE A 476 -18.63 -6.05 1.86
N LYS A 477 -18.94 -6.34 3.12
CA LYS A 477 -18.07 -6.00 4.27
C LYS A 477 -16.67 -6.62 4.20
N GLU A 478 -16.58 -7.81 3.60
CA GLU A 478 -15.34 -8.57 3.43
C GLU A 478 -14.44 -8.02 2.30
N PHE A 479 -14.99 -7.20 1.39
CA PHE A 479 -14.22 -6.68 0.27
C PHE A 479 -13.23 -5.61 0.74
N ILE A 480 -11.96 -5.85 0.47
CA ILE A 480 -10.87 -4.98 0.90
C ILE A 480 -10.88 -3.70 0.05
N VAL A 481 -10.93 -2.54 0.72
CA VAL A 481 -10.72 -1.23 0.09
C VAL A 481 -9.25 -0.86 0.24
N TYR A 482 -8.51 -0.87 -0.86
CA TYR A 482 -7.06 -0.71 -0.90
C TYR A 482 -6.63 0.58 -1.59
N ASN A 483 -5.52 1.15 -1.12
CA ASN A 483 -4.88 2.32 -1.74
C ASN A 483 -3.36 2.26 -1.54
N ARG A 484 -2.63 1.93 -2.61
CA ARG A 484 -1.18 1.77 -2.60
C ARG A 484 -0.44 3.04 -2.18
N PHE A 485 -0.90 4.23 -2.57
CA PHE A 485 -0.22 5.47 -2.15
C PHE A 485 -0.22 5.63 -0.64
N LYS A 486 -1.31 5.24 0.03
CA LYS A 486 -1.37 5.22 1.50
C LYS A 486 -0.41 4.19 2.07
N GLU A 487 -0.35 3.01 1.46
CA GLU A 487 0.50 1.91 1.90
C GLU A 487 2.00 2.21 1.73
N LEU A 488 2.42 2.74 0.59
CA LEU A 488 3.80 3.17 0.34
C LEU A 488 4.23 4.26 1.33
N LYS A 489 3.34 5.23 1.61
CA LYS A 489 3.61 6.27 2.59
C LYS A 489 3.75 5.71 4.01
N ARG A 490 2.95 4.70 4.37
CA ARG A 490 3.06 3.97 5.65
C ARG A 490 4.41 3.27 5.75
N LYS A 491 4.77 2.42 4.77
CA LYS A 491 6.06 1.72 4.72
C LYS A 491 7.26 2.67 4.79
N ALA A 492 7.21 3.79 4.06
CA ALA A 492 8.28 4.78 4.06
C ALA A 492 8.47 5.46 5.42
N MET A 493 7.40 5.64 6.20
CA MET A 493 7.50 6.18 7.57
C MET A 493 8.03 5.13 8.55
N GLU A 494 7.58 3.88 8.45
CA GLU A 494 8.09 2.77 9.28
C GLU A 494 9.58 2.51 9.05
N GLN A 495 10.03 2.64 7.80
CA GLN A 495 11.44 2.56 7.47
C GLN A 495 12.23 3.68 8.16
N LYS A 496 11.75 4.93 8.08
CA LYS A 496 12.40 6.07 8.75
C LYS A 496 12.44 5.91 10.26
N GLU A 497 11.37 5.38 10.86
CA GLU A 497 11.33 5.09 12.29
C GLU A 497 12.34 4.00 12.67
N SER A 498 12.44 2.93 11.88
CA SER A 498 13.42 1.86 12.09
C SER A 498 14.85 2.35 11.90
N ASP A 499 15.08 3.24 10.95
CA ASP A 499 16.39 3.87 10.71
C ASP A 499 16.77 4.78 11.89
N TRP A 500 15.81 5.56 12.39
CA TRP A 500 16.00 6.42 13.56
C TRP A 500 16.27 5.61 14.84
N GLN A 501 15.55 4.50 15.04
CA GLN A 501 15.82 3.57 16.15
C GLN A 501 17.22 2.98 16.06
N ARG A 502 17.66 2.54 14.88
CA ARG A 502 19.03 2.03 14.67
C ARG A 502 20.09 3.11 14.93
N GLU A 503 19.85 4.34 14.48
CA GLU A 503 20.76 5.46 14.73
C GLU A 503 20.85 5.79 16.22
N LEU A 504 19.73 5.77 16.93
CA LEU A 504 19.68 5.97 18.38
C LEU A 504 20.45 4.85 19.12
N GLU A 505 20.25 3.59 18.74
CA GLU A 505 20.99 2.45 19.31
C GLU A 505 22.50 2.57 19.07
N LEU A 506 22.91 2.96 17.86
CA LEU A 506 24.32 3.21 17.53
C LEU A 506 24.89 4.37 18.34
N ALA A 507 24.14 5.46 18.52
CA ALA A 507 24.56 6.60 19.32
C ALA A 507 24.70 6.24 20.81
N MET A 508 23.78 5.43 21.34
CA MET A 508 23.86 4.90 22.71
C MET A 508 25.07 3.96 22.88
N ALA A 509 25.31 3.07 21.93
CA ALA A 509 26.48 2.18 21.93
C ALA A 509 27.80 2.96 21.90
N ASN A 510 27.90 3.99 21.05
CA ASN A 510 29.10 4.84 20.97
C ASN A 510 29.31 5.70 22.23
N SER A 511 28.24 6.13 22.89
CA SER A 511 28.30 6.84 24.17
C SER A 511 28.86 5.95 25.29
N ILE A 512 28.51 4.65 25.30
CA ILE A 512 29.07 3.66 26.23
C ILE A 512 30.57 3.44 25.99
N VAL A 513 31.02 3.45 24.73
CA VAL A 513 32.45 3.29 24.39
C VAL A 513 33.27 4.51 24.79
N ASN A 514 32.73 5.74 24.63
CA ASN A 514 33.42 6.97 25.03
C ASN A 514 33.52 7.14 26.55
N SER A 515 32.66 6.49 27.34
CA SER A 515 32.73 6.50 28.81
C SER A 515 33.68 5.45 29.40
N LEU A 516 34.27 4.58 28.56
CA LEU A 516 35.28 3.58 28.94
C LEU A 516 36.73 4.00 28.55
N ALA A 517 36.93 5.19 27.98
CA ALA A 517 38.26 5.72 27.72
C ALA A 517 38.94 6.15 29.05
N PRO A 518 40.19 5.72 29.36
CA PRO A 518 40.77 5.95 30.69
C PRO A 518 41.10 7.42 30.93
N ILE A 519 40.54 7.98 32.01
CA ILE A 519 40.94 9.27 32.58
C ILE A 519 42.32 9.07 33.24
N GLN A 520 43.37 9.73 32.73
CA GLN A 520 44.67 9.75 33.39
C GLN A 520 44.62 10.66 34.63
N GLU A 521 44.58 10.07 35.83
CA GLU A 521 44.75 10.80 37.09
C GLU A 521 46.24 11.07 37.40
N LYS A 522 46.54 12.31 37.82
CA LYS A 522 47.83 12.70 38.40
C LYS A 522 47.72 12.61 39.94
N PRO A 523 48.74 12.09 40.65
CA PRO A 523 48.58 11.62 42.03
C PRO A 523 48.64 12.74 43.09
N THR A 524 47.87 12.54 44.15
CA THR A 524 47.79 13.34 45.37
C THR A 524 48.88 12.97 46.39
N SER A 525 49.49 13.97 47.03
CA SER A 525 50.13 13.81 48.34
C SER A 525 49.50 14.79 49.33
N SER A 526 48.85 14.24 50.33
CA SER A 526 48.23 14.92 51.47
C SER A 526 49.24 15.13 52.60
N GLN A 527 49.29 16.34 53.15
CA GLN A 527 49.57 16.56 54.58
C GLN A 527 48.71 17.69 55.10
N ALA A 528 48.17 17.46 56.30
CA ALA A 528 47.12 18.23 56.95
C ALA A 528 47.70 19.26 57.94
N THR A 529 47.06 20.45 57.93
CA THR A 529 46.66 21.33 59.06
C THR A 529 47.73 21.83 60.07
N PRO A 530 47.51 22.88 60.92
CA PRO A 530 46.27 23.61 61.22
C PRO A 530 46.38 25.16 61.30
N THR A 531 45.20 25.73 61.55
CA THR A 531 44.74 27.11 61.83
C THR A 531 45.39 27.86 63.01
N SER A 532 45.11 29.19 63.02
CA SER A 532 45.26 30.23 64.09
C SER A 532 46.47 31.17 63.89
N THR A 533 46.45 32.50 64.08
CA THR A 533 45.48 33.44 64.67
C THR A 533 45.89 34.89 64.36
N ALA A 534 44.90 35.77 64.21
CA ALA A 534 44.80 37.13 64.79
C ALA A 534 45.76 38.30 64.43
N ASN A 535 45.09 39.42 64.14
CA ASN A 535 45.30 40.80 64.62
C ASN A 535 45.98 41.88 63.73
N ASN A 536 45.14 42.91 63.50
CA ASN A 536 45.37 44.36 63.55
C ASN A 536 46.13 45.11 62.44
N ALA A 537 45.31 45.80 61.63
CA ALA A 537 45.29 47.25 61.35
C ALA A 537 46.60 48.06 61.37
N CYS A 538 46.95 48.70 60.24
CA CYS A 538 46.69 50.11 59.90
C CYS A 538 47.76 50.66 58.92
N GLY A 539 47.37 51.37 57.86
CA GLY A 539 48.30 52.12 57.00
C GLY A 539 47.73 52.53 55.63
N ARG A 540 47.50 53.83 55.43
CA ARG A 540 46.81 54.50 54.30
C ARG A 540 47.64 54.58 53.00
N SER A 541 46.94 54.37 51.86
CA SER A 541 46.86 55.05 50.53
C SER A 541 47.89 56.13 50.11
N PRO A 542 48.01 56.57 48.82
CA PRO A 542 47.07 56.44 47.66
C PRO A 542 47.76 56.02 46.31
N SER A 543 47.06 55.58 45.26
CA SER A 543 46.25 56.42 44.38
C SER A 543 45.55 55.58 43.29
N SER A 544 44.27 55.91 43.08
CA SER A 544 43.32 55.51 42.05
C SER A 544 43.37 56.56 40.90
N PRO A 545 42.46 56.63 39.89
CA PRO A 545 41.16 55.94 39.71
C PRO A 545 40.95 55.47 38.23
N SER A 546 39.84 54.94 37.70
CA SER A 546 38.42 54.60 37.99
C SER A 546 37.90 54.04 36.63
N ASP A 547 36.84 53.26 36.42
CA ASP A 547 35.70 52.80 37.20
C ASP A 547 34.98 51.69 36.39
N GLY A 548 34.22 50.83 37.08
CA GLY A 548 32.87 50.44 36.66
C GLY A 548 32.65 49.27 35.68
N GLN A 549 32.56 48.05 36.21
CA GLN A 549 31.60 47.00 35.77
C GLN A 549 30.15 47.39 36.20
N PRO A 550 29.04 46.61 35.99
CA PRO A 550 28.89 45.20 35.54
C PRO A 550 27.66 44.87 34.63
N LYS A 551 27.61 43.67 34.04
CA LYS A 551 26.58 42.61 34.30
C LYS A 551 26.62 41.44 33.29
N GLU A 552 26.85 40.26 33.88
CA GLU A 552 26.31 38.92 33.66
C GLU A 552 25.95 38.34 32.28
N SER A 553 26.46 37.10 32.14
CA SER A 553 25.88 35.88 31.57
C SER A 553 26.13 35.60 30.08
N ASP A 554 27.19 34.81 29.86
CA ASP A 554 27.52 34.17 28.59
C ASP A 554 26.47 33.13 28.17
N ILE A 555 25.96 33.35 26.97
CA ILE A 555 25.03 32.51 26.22
C ILE A 555 25.85 31.51 25.41
N ILE A 556 25.47 30.24 25.50
CA ILE A 556 26.00 29.12 24.71
C ILE A 556 25.49 29.25 23.26
N GLU A 557 26.41 29.21 22.29
CA GLU A 557 26.16 29.33 20.85
C GLU A 557 25.30 28.18 20.28
N PHE A 558 24.28 28.55 19.51
CA PHE A 558 23.48 27.68 18.65
C PHE A 558 24.13 27.57 17.26
N ILE A 559 24.36 26.36 16.77
CA ILE A 559 24.71 26.09 15.36
C ILE A 559 23.45 25.67 14.62
N ASP A 560 22.95 26.57 13.77
CA ASP A 560 21.85 26.37 12.83
C ASP A 560 22.35 25.68 11.54
N ARG A 561 21.64 24.64 11.09
CA ARG A 561 21.81 24.04 9.76
C ARG A 561 20.44 23.76 9.13
N THR A 562 19.76 24.82 8.75
CA THR A 562 18.76 24.77 7.67
C THR A 562 19.41 25.10 6.32
N PRO A 563 19.19 24.32 5.24
CA PRO A 563 19.63 24.70 3.91
C PRO A 563 18.63 25.67 3.26
N SER A 564 19.12 26.85 2.87
CA SER A 564 18.39 27.80 2.02
C SER A 564 18.57 27.46 0.53
N PRO A 565 17.56 27.71 -0.32
CA PRO A 565 17.54 27.28 -1.72
C PRO A 565 18.35 28.22 -2.64
N GLN A 566 19.16 27.65 -3.53
CA GLN A 566 19.82 28.40 -4.61
C GLN A 566 18.92 28.51 -5.84
N ALA A 567 18.82 29.74 -6.34
CA ALA A 567 18.24 30.07 -7.64
C ALA A 567 19.29 29.95 -8.75
N ALA A 568 18.94 29.33 -9.87
CA ALA A 568 19.61 29.57 -11.16
C ALA A 568 18.72 29.20 -12.37
N GLN A 569 18.24 30.27 -12.99
CA GLN A 569 18.23 30.57 -14.44
C GLN A 569 17.45 29.72 -15.46
N ALA A 570 16.63 30.49 -16.17
CA ALA A 570 15.82 30.15 -17.32
C ALA A 570 16.65 29.76 -18.56
N THR A 571 16.17 28.74 -19.27
CA THR A 571 16.36 28.62 -20.71
C THR A 571 15.01 28.39 -21.38
N THR A 572 14.69 29.31 -22.28
CA THR A 572 13.50 29.38 -23.11
C THR A 572 13.61 28.44 -24.31
N THR A 573 12.71 27.48 -24.42
CA THR A 573 12.28 26.93 -25.73
C THR A 573 10.79 26.67 -25.72
N SER A 574 10.05 27.61 -26.32
CA SER A 574 8.64 27.48 -26.67
C SER A 574 8.50 26.51 -27.84
N ARG A 575 7.75 25.43 -27.68
CA ARG A 575 7.12 24.72 -28.81
C ARG A 575 5.61 24.67 -28.57
N ARG A 576 4.92 25.51 -29.34
CA ARG A 576 3.46 25.54 -29.49
C ARG A 576 2.99 24.22 -30.10
N PHE A 577 2.10 23.50 -29.42
CA PHE A 577 1.21 22.55 -30.08
C PHE A 577 0.12 23.33 -30.79
N CYS A 578 0.17 23.32 -32.12
CA CYS A 578 -0.85 23.89 -32.98
C CYS A 578 -1.95 22.85 -33.20
N CYS A 579 -3.14 23.08 -32.63
CA CYS A 579 -4.36 22.40 -33.04
C CYS A 579 -4.67 22.80 -34.49
N LYS A 580 -4.48 21.89 -35.44
CA LYS A 580 -5.13 21.98 -36.75
C LYS A 580 -6.39 21.12 -36.74
N THR A 581 -7.51 21.82 -36.61
CA THR A 581 -8.82 21.42 -37.10
C THR A 581 -8.73 21.12 -38.60
N ASN A 582 -8.99 19.89 -39.03
CA ASN A 582 -9.37 19.62 -40.42
C ASN A 582 -10.86 19.28 -40.47
N THR A 583 -11.59 20.28 -40.95
CA THR A 583 -12.92 20.20 -41.54
C THR A 583 -12.89 19.35 -42.81
N ILE A 584 -13.77 18.34 -42.82
CA ILE A 584 -14.59 17.81 -43.92
C ILE A 584 -14.30 18.37 -45.33
N ARG A 585 -14.04 17.47 -46.30
CA ARG A 585 -14.74 17.42 -47.60
C ARG A 585 -14.49 16.11 -48.36
N GLU A 586 -15.62 15.54 -48.78
CA GLU A 586 -15.90 14.48 -49.77
C GLU A 586 -15.44 13.04 -49.49
#